data_AF-A0A2R5EKH3-F1
#
_entry.id   AF-A0A2R5EKH3-F1
#
_cell.length_a   1.000
_cell.length_b   1.000
_cell.length_c   1.000
_cell.angle_alpha   90.00
_cell.angle_beta   90.00
_cell.angle_gamma   90.00
#
_symmetry.space_group_name_H-M   'P 1'
#
loop_
_entity.id
_entity.type
_entity.pdbx_description
1 polymer ?
#
loop_
_entity_poly.entity_id
_entity_poly.type
_entity_poly.pdbx_seq_one_letter_code
_entity_poly.pdbx_strand_id
1 'polypeptide(L)'
;MPSNKYSAGIILLLAGVVILLGKVGVFSFLGAIFWPLLVLIPGVLLHVLYFGRIVPAVALVPGGMLVVYSLLFIVCNIAGWESLKYLWPLFVFGVAAGLYEYYMFGSNVPRVVFTASLGIGIASIVFLLLILLWSWGIYLVAAALIAAGTWMMFGTRKRW
;
A
#
# COMPACT_ATOMS: atom_id res chain seq x y z
N MET A 1 -23.69 49.80 18.16
CA MET A 1 -23.05 48.46 18.15
C MET A 1 -22.51 48.16 16.74
N PRO A 2 -21.28 48.56 16.38
CA PRO A 2 -20.74 48.35 15.04
C PRO A 2 -19.64 47.28 15.05
N SER A 3 -19.96 46.01 14.83
CA SER A 3 -18.94 44.94 14.75
C SER A 3 -19.22 43.84 13.71
N ASN A 4 -20.33 43.90 12.98
CA ASN A 4 -20.72 42.80 12.08
C ASN A 4 -20.01 42.83 10.69
N LYS A 5 -19.64 44.02 10.19
CA LYS A 5 -19.07 44.18 8.84
C LYS A 5 -17.59 43.77 8.75
N TYR A 6 -16.81 44.08 9.79
CA TYR A 6 -15.40 43.67 9.87
C TYR A 6 -15.26 42.15 10.05
N SER A 7 -16.10 41.56 10.90
CA SER A 7 -16.11 40.10 11.09
C SER A 7 -16.54 39.36 9.83
N ALA A 8 -17.56 39.86 9.10
CA ALA A 8 -17.98 39.30 7.82
C ALA A 8 -16.89 39.42 6.74
N GLY A 9 -16.18 40.55 6.69
CA GLY A 9 -15.05 40.76 5.77
C GLY A 9 -13.89 39.79 6.04
N ILE A 10 -13.54 39.55 7.30
CA ILE A 10 -12.49 38.60 7.70
C ILE A 10 -12.86 37.16 7.31
N ILE A 11 -14.12 36.76 7.52
CA ILE A 11 -14.61 35.42 7.13
C ILE A 11 -14.53 35.23 5.62
N LEU A 12 -14.90 36.26 4.85
CA LEU A 12 -14.85 36.21 3.38
C LEU A 12 -13.41 36.15 2.85
N LEU A 13 -12.48 36.87 3.51
CA LEU A 13 -11.05 36.83 3.21
C LEU A 13 -10.46 35.44 3.51
N LEU A 14 -10.78 34.86 4.66
CA LEU A 14 -10.41 33.49 5.02
C LEU A 14 -10.97 32.47 4.03
N ALA A 15 -12.24 32.60 3.65
CA ALA A 15 -12.86 31.73 2.65
C ALA A 15 -12.16 31.84 1.28
N GLY A 16 -11.81 33.04 0.84
CA GLY A 16 -11.07 33.27 -0.40
C GLY A 16 -9.68 32.65 -0.39
N VAL A 17 -8.94 32.79 0.73
CA VAL A 17 -7.62 32.17 0.92
C VAL A 17 -7.72 30.64 0.94
N VAL A 18 -8.73 30.08 1.61
CA VAL A 18 -8.98 28.63 1.64
C VAL A 18 -9.30 28.09 0.24
N ILE A 19 -10.10 28.80 -0.56
CA ILE A 19 -10.40 28.39 -1.94
C ILE A 19 -9.17 28.47 -2.84
N LEU A 20 -8.34 29.52 -2.68
CA LEU A 20 -7.08 29.65 -3.41
C LEU A 20 -6.08 28.55 -3.03
N LEU A 21 -5.93 28.24 -1.74
CA LEU A 21 -5.14 27.11 -1.25
C LEU A 21 -5.66 25.76 -1.79
N GLY A 22 -6.99 25.64 -1.94
CA GLY A 22 -7.69 24.58 -2.66
C GLY A 22 -7.13 24.39 -4.07
N LYS A 23 -7.08 25.49 -4.81
CA LYS A 23 -6.64 25.52 -6.21
C LYS A 23 -5.14 25.28 -6.39
N VAL A 24 -4.31 25.66 -5.42
CA VAL A 24 -2.86 25.41 -5.39
C VAL A 24 -2.54 23.92 -5.09
N GLY A 25 -3.56 23.12 -4.77
CA GLY A 25 -3.39 21.68 -4.53
C GLY A 25 -2.91 21.33 -3.12
N VAL A 26 -2.86 22.31 -2.21
CA VAL A 26 -2.47 22.09 -0.80
C VAL A 26 -3.41 21.09 -0.13
N PHE A 27 -4.72 21.17 -0.42
CA PHE A 27 -5.70 20.20 0.09
C PHE A 27 -5.57 18.81 -0.52
N SER A 28 -5.12 18.71 -1.78
CA SER A 28 -4.84 17.42 -2.42
C SER A 28 -3.60 16.77 -1.80
N PHE A 29 -2.55 17.56 -1.54
CA PHE A 29 -1.32 17.09 -0.90
C PHE A 29 -1.55 16.72 0.58
N LEU A 30 -2.26 17.57 1.33
CA LEU A 30 -2.66 17.25 2.70
C LEU A 30 -3.55 16.01 2.73
N GLY A 31 -4.54 15.90 1.84
CA GLY A 31 -5.41 14.72 1.75
C GLY A 31 -4.65 13.43 1.45
N ALA A 32 -3.67 13.48 0.54
CA ALA A 32 -2.81 12.35 0.17
C ALA A 32 -1.97 11.83 1.34
N ILE A 33 -1.49 12.71 2.22
CA ILE A 33 -0.69 12.33 3.40
C ILE A 33 -1.59 11.98 4.59
N PHE A 34 -2.65 12.75 4.83
CA PHE A 34 -3.54 12.52 5.96
C PHE A 34 -4.31 11.22 5.85
N TRP A 35 -4.76 10.84 4.65
CA TRP A 35 -5.62 9.68 4.48
C TRP A 35 -4.95 8.36 4.92
N PRO A 36 -3.73 8.00 4.46
CA PRO A 36 -3.03 6.83 4.98
C PRO A 36 -2.76 6.94 6.48
N LEU A 37 -2.43 8.13 7.00
CA LEU A 37 -2.22 8.33 8.44
C LEU A 37 -3.47 8.02 9.26
N LEU A 38 -4.66 8.39 8.79
CA LEU A 38 -5.92 8.06 9.46
C LEU A 38 -6.16 6.55 9.55
N VAL A 39 -5.60 5.75 8.63
CA VAL A 39 -5.60 4.28 8.67
C VAL A 39 -4.47 3.74 9.55
N LEU A 40 -3.30 4.39 9.53
CA LEU A 40 -2.15 4.02 10.34
C LEU A 40 -2.41 4.17 11.84
N ILE A 41 -3.01 5.29 12.24
CA ILE A 41 -3.27 5.64 13.65
C ILE A 41 -4.02 4.51 14.37
N PRO A 42 -5.19 4.02 13.90
CA PRO A 42 -5.87 2.92 14.56
C PRO A 42 -5.07 1.62 14.50
N GLY A 43 -4.32 1.35 13.41
CA GLY A 43 -3.45 0.17 13.30
C GLY A 43 -2.35 0.14 14.35
N VAL A 44 -1.65 1.26 14.54
CA VAL A 44 -0.61 1.43 15.56
C VAL A 44 -1.22 1.49 16.96
N LEU A 45 -2.37 2.14 17.12
CA LEU A 45 -3.07 2.20 18.40
C LEU A 45 -3.45 0.79 18.89
N LEU A 46 -3.93 -0.10 18.01
CA LEU A 46 -4.21 -1.49 18.37
C LEU A 46 -2.96 -2.23 18.86
N HIS A 47 -1.80 -2.00 18.23
CA HIS A 47 -0.53 -2.53 18.70
C HIS A 47 -0.16 -1.99 20.08
N VAL A 48 -0.24 -0.68 20.28
CA VAL A 48 0.08 -0.03 21.56
C VAL A 48 -0.84 -0.53 22.67
N LEU A 49 -2.15 -0.63 22.40
CA LEU A 49 -3.14 -1.16 23.35
C LEU A 49 -2.85 -2.61 23.71
N TYR A 50 -2.39 -3.41 22.75
CA TYR A 50 -2.02 -4.81 23.00
C TYR A 50 -0.77 -4.91 23.89
N PHE A 51 0.29 -4.15 23.59
CA PHE A 51 1.49 -4.11 24.43
C PHE A 51 1.20 -3.53 25.82
N GLY A 52 0.23 -2.62 25.92
CA GLY A 52 -0.34 -2.13 27.18
C GLY A 52 -1.21 -3.15 27.93
N ARG A 53 -1.39 -4.37 27.40
CA ARG A 53 -2.25 -5.44 27.93
C ARG A 53 -3.73 -5.05 28.08
N ILE A 54 -4.19 -4.08 27.29
CA ILE A 54 -5.57 -3.57 27.33
C ILE A 54 -6.48 -4.40 26.41
N VAL A 55 -5.94 -4.88 25.29
CA VAL A 55 -6.69 -5.67 24.30
C VAL A 55 -6.09 -7.07 24.11
N PRO A 56 -6.90 -8.08 23.75
CA PRO A 56 -6.42 -9.43 23.51
C PRO A 56 -5.55 -9.51 22.25
N ALA A 57 -4.73 -10.55 22.14
CA ALA A 57 -3.83 -10.76 21.01
C ALA A 57 -4.54 -10.80 19.63
N VAL A 58 -5.81 -11.21 19.60
CA VAL A 58 -6.64 -11.22 18.38
C VAL A 58 -6.73 -9.83 17.74
N ALA A 59 -6.63 -8.76 18.53
CA ALA A 59 -6.66 -7.38 18.04
C ALA A 59 -5.42 -6.98 17.23
N LEU A 60 -4.31 -7.73 17.30
CA LEU A 60 -3.17 -7.52 16.41
C LEU A 60 -3.50 -7.90 14.96
N VAL A 61 -4.45 -8.81 14.72
CA VAL A 61 -4.82 -9.18 13.35
C VAL A 61 -5.30 -7.96 12.54
N PRO A 62 -6.34 -7.22 12.97
CA PRO A 62 -6.72 -5.99 12.30
C PRO A 62 -5.66 -4.88 12.45
N GLY A 63 -4.88 -4.88 13.54
CA GLY A 63 -3.77 -3.93 13.71
C GLY A 63 -2.72 -4.05 12.60
N GLY A 64 -2.21 -5.25 12.36
CA GLY A 64 -1.21 -5.56 11.33
C GLY A 64 -1.73 -5.29 9.93
N MET A 65 -2.99 -5.67 9.65
CA MET A 65 -3.65 -5.34 8.37
C MET A 65 -3.65 -3.83 8.12
N LEU A 66 -4.09 -3.03 9.10
CA LEU A 66 -4.17 -1.58 8.96
C LEU A 66 -2.79 -0.93 8.76
N VAL A 67 -1.76 -1.42 9.44
CA VAL A 67 -0.38 -0.93 9.26
C VAL A 67 0.12 -1.23 7.85
N VAL A 68 -0.04 -2.47 7.37
CA VAL A 68 0.38 -2.86 6.02
C VAL A 68 -0.41 -2.08 4.95
N TYR A 69 -1.72 -1.92 5.13
CA TYR A 69 -2.56 -1.19 4.18
C TYR A 69 -2.24 0.30 4.17
N SER A 70 -1.96 0.90 5.32
CA SER A 70 -1.48 2.27 5.37
C SER A 70 -0.17 2.44 4.61
N LEU A 71 0.79 1.54 4.79
CA LEU A 71 2.05 1.59 4.04
C LEU A 71 1.79 1.49 2.54
N LEU A 72 0.92 0.56 2.13
CA LEU A 72 0.49 0.40 0.74
C LEU A 72 -0.13 1.68 0.18
N PHE A 73 -0.99 2.35 0.94
CA PHE A 73 -1.60 3.62 0.51
C PHE A 73 -0.59 4.75 0.42
N ILE A 74 0.41 4.82 1.31
CA ILE A 74 1.52 5.78 1.19
C ILE A 74 2.27 5.54 -0.11
N VAL A 75 2.62 4.28 -0.40
CA VAL A 75 3.29 3.90 -1.65
C VAL A 75 2.45 4.27 -2.87
N CYS A 76 1.13 4.01 -2.84
CA CYS A 76 0.23 4.38 -3.94
C CYS A 76 0.10 5.90 -4.12
N ASN A 77 0.20 6.69 -3.05
CA ASN A 77 0.20 8.15 -3.18
C ASN A 77 1.49 8.68 -3.85
N ILE A 78 2.63 8.02 -3.62
CA ILE A 78 3.93 8.42 -4.19
C ILE A 78 4.09 7.88 -5.63
N ALA A 79 3.77 6.61 -5.86
CA ALA A 79 3.93 5.94 -7.15
C ALA A 79 2.73 6.14 -8.10
N GLY A 80 1.61 6.63 -7.58
CA GLY A 80 0.35 6.78 -8.30
C GLY A 80 -0.62 5.62 -8.02
N TRP A 81 -1.92 5.94 -8.01
CA TRP A 81 -2.99 4.96 -7.73
C TRP A 81 -3.08 3.85 -8.79
N GLU A 82 -2.56 4.10 -10.00
CA GLU A 82 -2.37 3.09 -11.04
C GLU A 82 -1.48 1.92 -10.60
N SER A 83 -0.55 2.14 -9.67
CA SER A 83 0.32 1.08 -9.15
C SER A 83 -0.43 0.05 -8.32
N LEU A 84 -1.67 0.35 -7.88
CA LEU A 84 -2.50 -0.58 -7.11
C LEU A 84 -2.77 -1.89 -7.87
N LYS A 85 -2.82 -1.84 -9.21
CA LYS A 85 -2.97 -3.03 -10.06
C LYS A 85 -1.80 -4.02 -9.94
N TYR A 86 -0.65 -3.55 -9.49
CA TYR A 86 0.54 -4.37 -9.25
C TYR A 86 0.74 -4.68 -7.77
N LEU A 87 0.30 -3.76 -6.90
CA LEU A 87 0.48 -3.83 -5.45
C LEU A 87 -0.66 -4.56 -4.72
N TRP A 88 -1.76 -4.91 -5.38
CA TRP A 88 -2.90 -5.59 -4.74
C TRP A 88 -2.54 -6.86 -3.93
N PRO A 89 -1.51 -7.68 -4.28
CA PRO A 89 -1.17 -8.84 -3.47
C PRO A 89 -0.74 -8.46 -2.04
N LEU A 90 -0.28 -7.22 -1.82
CA LEU A 90 0.03 -6.71 -0.48
C LEU A 90 -1.21 -6.63 0.43
N PHE A 91 -2.43 -6.58 -0.11
CA PHE A 91 -3.63 -6.73 0.73
C PHE A 91 -3.70 -8.13 1.34
N VAL A 92 -3.42 -9.15 0.54
CA VAL A 92 -3.33 -10.54 1.00
C VAL A 92 -2.16 -10.70 1.98
N PHE A 93 -1.04 -9.99 1.74
CA PHE A 93 0.08 -9.95 2.67
C PHE A 93 -0.29 -9.30 4.01
N GLY A 94 -1.10 -8.23 4.02
CA GLY A 94 -1.55 -7.61 5.27
C GLY A 94 -2.35 -8.56 6.16
N VAL A 95 -3.17 -9.41 5.55
CA VAL A 95 -3.86 -10.50 6.26
C VAL A 95 -2.87 -11.51 6.84
N ALA A 96 -1.89 -11.94 6.04
CA ALA A 96 -0.84 -12.85 6.48
C ALA A 96 -0.01 -12.27 7.63
N ALA A 97 0.37 -10.99 7.54
CA ALA A 97 1.15 -10.28 8.55
C ALA A 97 0.37 -10.14 9.87
N GLY A 98 -0.89 -9.75 9.83
CA GLY A 98 -1.73 -9.68 11.04
C GLY A 98 -1.92 -11.05 11.70
N LEU A 99 -2.11 -12.12 10.91
CA LEU A 99 -2.17 -13.50 11.44
C LEU A 99 -0.82 -13.96 12.01
N TYR A 100 0.30 -13.54 11.41
CA TYR A 100 1.64 -13.85 11.88
C TYR A 100 1.91 -13.19 13.24
N GLU A 101 1.59 -11.90 13.35
CA GLU A 101 1.70 -11.14 14.61
C GLU A 101 0.84 -11.77 15.70
N TYR A 102 -0.40 -12.14 15.37
CA TYR A 102 -1.27 -12.84 16.32
C TYR A 102 -0.66 -14.15 16.83
N TYR A 103 -0.04 -14.96 15.96
CA TYR A 103 0.61 -16.21 16.38
C TYR A 103 1.88 -15.96 17.22
N MET A 104 2.70 -14.98 16.87
CA MET A 104 3.93 -14.65 17.59
C MET A 104 3.68 -14.10 19.00
N PHE A 105 2.65 -13.26 19.13
CA PHE A 105 2.37 -12.54 20.39
C PHE A 105 1.21 -13.16 21.19
N GLY A 106 0.38 -14.01 20.59
CA GLY A 106 -0.71 -14.69 21.29
C GLY A 106 -0.24 -15.84 22.18
N SER A 107 -0.75 -15.90 23.41
CA SER A 107 -0.65 -17.12 24.23
C SER A 107 -1.68 -18.16 23.78
N ASN A 108 -1.24 -19.41 23.58
CA ASN A 108 -2.09 -20.55 23.18
C ASN A 108 -2.75 -20.46 21.80
N VAL A 109 -2.06 -19.89 20.81
CA VAL A 109 -2.58 -19.88 19.43
C VAL A 109 -2.32 -21.23 18.76
N PRO A 110 -3.33 -21.88 18.15
CA PRO A 110 -3.14 -23.15 17.47
C PRO A 110 -2.18 -22.99 16.28
N ARG A 111 -1.31 -24.00 16.08
CA ARG A 111 -0.30 -24.02 15.00
C ARG A 111 -0.91 -23.87 13.60
N VAL A 112 -2.20 -24.16 13.44
CA VAL A 112 -2.98 -23.93 12.21
C VAL A 112 -2.93 -22.46 11.76
N VAL A 113 -2.94 -21.51 12.71
CA VAL A 113 -2.88 -20.07 12.40
C VAL A 113 -1.54 -19.69 11.78
N PHE A 114 -0.44 -20.27 12.29
CA PHE A 114 0.88 -20.08 11.70
C PHE A 114 0.96 -20.64 10.28
N THR A 115 0.47 -21.87 10.06
CA THR A 115 0.47 -22.47 8.72
C THR A 115 -0.43 -21.70 7.74
N ALA A 116 -1.55 -21.16 8.21
CA ALA A 116 -2.43 -20.33 7.41
C ALA A 116 -1.78 -19.00 7.06
N SER A 117 -1.17 -18.30 8.03
CA SER A 117 -0.40 -17.07 7.80
C SER A 117 0.71 -17.30 6.78
N LEU A 118 1.50 -18.37 6.95
CA LEU A 118 2.58 -18.71 6.04
C LEU A 118 2.07 -19.02 4.63
N GLY A 119 1.00 -19.81 4.51
CA GLY A 119 0.39 -20.15 3.22
C GLY A 119 -0.15 -18.92 2.49
N ILE A 120 -0.87 -18.04 3.19
CA ILE A 120 -1.41 -16.79 2.64
C ILE A 120 -0.26 -15.83 2.26
N GLY A 121 0.77 -15.74 3.09
CA GLY A 121 1.96 -14.91 2.85
C GLY A 121 2.73 -15.38 1.61
N ILE A 122 2.98 -16.68 1.48
CA ILE A 122 3.64 -17.26 0.31
C ILE A 122 2.79 -17.03 -0.94
N ALA A 123 1.47 -17.29 -0.87
CA ALA A 123 0.58 -17.06 -2.01
C ALA A 123 0.59 -15.59 -2.47
N SER A 124 0.60 -14.64 -1.52
CA SER A 124 0.73 -13.21 -1.81
C SER A 124 2.06 -12.89 -2.53
N ILE A 125 3.18 -13.41 -2.03
CA ILE A 125 4.50 -13.20 -2.65
C ILE A 125 4.52 -13.79 -4.06
N VAL A 126 3.97 -15.00 -4.25
CA VAL A 126 3.88 -15.65 -5.57
C VAL A 126 3.05 -14.79 -6.52
N PHE A 127 1.88 -14.29 -6.10
CA PHE A 127 1.08 -13.39 -6.94
C PHE A 127 1.81 -12.10 -7.29
N LEU A 128 2.52 -11.50 -6.33
CA LEU A 128 3.32 -10.30 -6.57
C LEU A 128 4.42 -10.57 -7.60
N LEU A 129 5.14 -11.68 -7.46
CA LEU A 129 6.17 -12.09 -8.43
C LEU A 129 5.56 -12.36 -9.81
N LEU A 130 4.42 -13.04 -9.89
CA LEU A 130 3.74 -13.31 -11.16
C LEU A 130 3.33 -12.01 -11.87
N ILE A 131 2.82 -11.03 -11.14
CA ILE A 131 2.41 -9.75 -11.71
C ILE A 131 3.62 -8.92 -12.15
N LEU A 132 4.69 -8.95 -11.35
CA LEU A 132 5.95 -8.29 -11.72
C LEU A 132 6.57 -8.95 -12.95
N LEU A 133 6.56 -10.29 -13.00
CA LEU A 133 6.96 -11.10 -14.15
C LEU A 133 6.05 -10.88 -15.36
N TRP A 134 4.77 -10.59 -15.20
CA TRP A 134 3.86 -10.30 -16.33
C TRP A 134 4.11 -8.90 -16.90
N SER A 135 4.27 -7.91 -16.02
CA SER A 135 4.68 -6.55 -16.40
C SER A 135 6.05 -6.50 -17.06
N TRP A 136 7.02 -7.28 -16.56
CA TRP A 136 8.36 -7.40 -17.14
C TRP A 136 8.45 -8.46 -18.23
N GLY A 137 7.44 -9.33 -18.33
CA GLY A 137 7.42 -10.52 -19.18
C GLY A 137 7.34 -10.17 -20.64
N ILE A 138 6.66 -9.08 -20.98
CA ILE A 138 6.68 -8.54 -22.34
C ILE A 138 8.11 -8.11 -22.72
N TYR A 139 8.87 -7.53 -21.79
CA TYR A 139 10.27 -7.13 -22.05
C TYR A 139 11.20 -8.34 -22.13
N LEU A 140 10.99 -9.38 -21.31
CA LEU A 140 11.75 -10.63 -21.40
C LEU A 140 11.42 -11.43 -22.67
N VAL A 141 10.15 -11.51 -23.07
CA VAL A 141 9.71 -12.11 -24.33
C VAL A 141 10.22 -11.30 -25.52
N ALA A 142 10.16 -9.97 -25.46
CA ALA A 142 10.73 -9.10 -26.49
C ALA A 142 12.25 -9.24 -26.57
N ALA A 143 12.96 -9.29 -25.44
CA ALA A 143 14.41 -9.53 -25.41
C ALA A 143 14.76 -10.93 -25.95
N ALA A 144 13.97 -11.95 -25.63
CA ALA A 144 14.14 -13.30 -26.19
C ALA A 144 13.86 -13.33 -27.70
N LEU A 145 12.85 -12.60 -28.19
CA LEU A 145 12.58 -12.45 -29.62
C LEU A 145 13.69 -11.69 -30.34
N ILE A 146 14.20 -10.62 -29.74
CA ILE A 146 15.33 -9.84 -30.27
C ILE A 146 16.57 -10.74 -30.32
N ALA A 147 16.87 -11.46 -29.23
CA ALA A 147 17.98 -12.40 -29.16
C ALA A 147 17.86 -13.52 -30.21
N ALA A 148 16.69 -14.13 -30.34
CA ALA A 148 16.39 -15.14 -31.35
C ALA A 148 16.49 -14.57 -32.78
N GLY A 149 15.98 -13.35 -33.00
CA GLY A 149 16.09 -12.63 -34.28
C GLY A 149 17.54 -12.33 -34.66
N THR A 150 18.35 -11.83 -33.73
CA THR A 150 19.80 -11.65 -33.93
C THR A 150 20.51 -12.97 -34.20
N TRP A 151 20.17 -14.03 -33.46
CA TRP A 151 20.77 -15.36 -33.65
C TRP A 151 20.48 -15.89 -35.07
N MET A 152 19.26 -15.73 -35.57
CA MET A 152 18.89 -16.13 -36.93
C MET A 152 19.59 -15.28 -38.00
N MET A 153 19.79 -13.98 -37.77
CA MET A 153 20.54 -13.09 -38.68
C MET A 153 22.02 -13.47 -38.79
N PHE A 154 22.66 -13.86 -37.68
CA PHE A 154 24.07 -14.27 -37.70
C PHE A 154 24.26 -15.75 -38.08
N GLY A 155 23.20 -16.56 -38.02
CA GLY A 155 23.23 -17.99 -38.36
C GLY A 155 23.23 -18.35 -39.86
N THR A 156 23.07 -17.39 -40.78
CA THR A 156 22.96 -17.68 -42.23
C THR A 156 24.03 -17.05 -43.13
N ARG A 157 25.25 -16.82 -42.62
CA ARG A 157 26.44 -16.65 -43.49
C ARG A 157 27.32 -17.90 -43.56
N LYS A 158 26.79 -18.95 -44.19
CA LYS A 158 27.58 -19.95 -44.94
C LYS A 158 26.69 -20.53 -46.05
N ARG A 159 26.47 -19.73 -47.11
CA ARG A 159 26.08 -20.23 -48.43
C ARG A 159 27.38 -20.56 -49.18
N TRP A 160 27.64 -21.84 -49.36
CA TRP A 160 28.36 -22.36 -50.52
C TRP A 160 27.33 -22.67 -51.60
#